data_AF-A0A9P9CIX5-F1
#
_entry.id   AF-A0A9P9CIX5-F1
#
_cell.length_a   1.000
_cell.length_b   1.000
_cell.length_c   1.000
_cell.angle_alpha   90.00
_cell.angle_beta   90.00
_cell.angle_gamma   90.00
#
_symmetry.space_group_name_H-M   'P 1'
#
loop_
_entity.id
_entity.type
_entity.pdbx_description
1 polymer ?
#
loop_
_entity_poly.entity_id
_entity_poly.type
_entity_poly.pdbx_seq_one_letter_code
_entity_poly.pdbx_strand_id
1 'polypeptide(L)'
;MFGPNSSAATHSPFFFAAPSPQTYMVPVAHAWARARIRTQPGNPAFVTRLPLNVFYDILYLLHPRDLLALSRTDKALRAVLMNRSCAVVWTRVLSTVQFLPKCPEFLSPPALTSFVFDAFCEVHCDKPIGKVWHWTLHIRLCTDCSKDKAGSALLWPEGELARSDRKRHACILSILPKSERKAYSNRSRRDTLAILCAEWDALDHIWDLSGKKAWIARKKAELRAFQAFGKEGAEYERQARTARSAELHQKKPRPRAEATSKASPREFAAGVGN
;
A
#
# COMPACT_ATOMS: atom_id res chain seq x y z
N MET A 1 -87.12 14.06 3.99
CA MET A 1 -87.23 15.27 4.83
C MET A 1 -85.99 15.31 5.71
N PHE A 2 -85.01 16.20 5.64
CA PHE A 2 -84.69 17.41 4.87
C PHE A 2 -83.13 17.44 4.74
N GLY A 3 -82.57 17.89 3.62
CA GLY A 3 -81.21 18.46 3.57
C GLY A 3 -81.27 19.99 3.68
N PRO A 4 -80.25 20.78 3.26
CA PRO A 4 -78.85 20.46 2.98
C PRO A 4 -77.81 21.54 3.46
N ASN A 5 -76.51 21.22 3.25
CA ASN A 5 -75.41 22.06 2.71
C ASN A 5 -74.59 23.12 3.51
N SER A 6 -73.30 23.16 3.10
CA SER A 6 -72.27 24.24 3.14
C SER A 6 -71.33 24.25 4.35
N SER A 7 -69.99 24.32 4.29
CA SER A 7 -68.99 24.67 3.26
C SER A 7 -67.65 23.95 3.58
N ALA A 8 -67.01 23.28 2.63
CA ALA A 8 -65.83 23.71 1.85
C ALA A 8 -64.59 24.16 2.67
N ALA A 9 -63.56 23.31 2.72
CA ALA A 9 -62.16 23.71 2.82
C ALA A 9 -61.26 22.60 2.22
N THR A 10 -60.95 22.76 0.94
CA THR A 10 -59.90 22.05 0.19
C THR A 10 -58.52 22.41 0.71
N HIS A 11 -57.71 21.43 1.10
CA HIS A 11 -56.26 21.55 1.11
C HIS A 11 -55.63 20.40 0.32
N SER A 12 -55.16 20.77 -0.86
CA SER A 12 -54.38 19.97 -1.83
C SER A 12 -52.91 19.85 -1.36
N PRO A 13 -52.16 18.83 -1.80
CA PRO A 13 -50.85 18.49 -1.29
C PRO A 13 -49.75 19.40 -1.87
N PHE A 14 -48.84 19.85 -1.00
CA PHE A 14 -47.65 20.61 -1.42
C PHE A 14 -46.62 19.68 -2.09
N PHE A 15 -46.65 19.71 -3.43
CA PHE A 15 -45.52 19.42 -4.28
C PHE A 15 -44.40 20.45 -4.00
N PHE A 16 -43.24 20.02 -3.50
CA PHE A 16 -42.04 20.85 -3.54
C PHE A 16 -41.40 20.71 -4.93
N ALA A 17 -41.57 21.76 -5.73
CA ALA A 17 -40.92 21.97 -7.01
C ALA A 17 -39.40 22.15 -6.85
N ALA A 18 -38.64 21.52 -7.75
CA ALA A 18 -37.23 21.78 -7.93
C ALA A 18 -37.00 23.22 -8.44
N PRO A 19 -36.04 23.99 -7.89
CA PRO A 19 -35.71 25.30 -8.44
C PRO A 19 -34.81 25.17 -9.67
N SER A 20 -35.25 25.84 -10.74
CA SER A 20 -34.53 26.17 -11.96
C SER A 20 -33.26 27.01 -11.69
N PRO A 21 -32.21 26.90 -12.52
CA PRO A 21 -30.92 27.53 -12.28
C PRO A 21 -30.96 29.04 -12.57
N GLN A 22 -30.79 29.86 -11.54
CA GLN A 22 -30.45 31.27 -11.74
C GLN A 22 -28.92 31.41 -11.80
N THR A 23 -28.45 31.68 -13.01
CA THR A 23 -27.11 32.14 -13.33
C THR A 23 -26.80 33.43 -12.58
N TYR A 24 -26.07 33.34 -11.46
CA TYR A 24 -25.34 34.48 -10.92
C TYR A 24 -23.91 34.41 -11.45
N MET A 25 -23.61 35.26 -12.44
CA MET A 25 -22.23 35.51 -12.84
C MET A 25 -21.54 36.26 -11.70
N VAL A 26 -20.64 35.60 -10.98
CA VAL A 26 -19.71 36.27 -10.06
C VAL A 26 -18.54 36.79 -10.89
N PRO A 27 -18.20 38.09 -10.83
CA PRO A 27 -17.04 38.60 -11.52
C PRO A 27 -15.77 38.03 -10.87
N VAL A 28 -15.07 37.14 -11.59
CA VAL A 28 -13.74 36.66 -11.18
C VAL A 28 -12.72 37.74 -11.56
N ALA A 29 -12.65 38.79 -10.74
CA ALA A 29 -11.49 39.66 -10.73
C ALA A 29 -10.32 38.87 -10.14
N HIS A 30 -9.37 38.50 -10.99
CA HIS A 30 -8.08 37.90 -10.59
C HIS A 30 -7.25 38.92 -9.79
N ALA A 31 -7.57 39.07 -8.51
CA ALA A 31 -6.69 39.70 -7.54
C ALA A 31 -5.72 38.64 -7.02
N TRP A 32 -4.59 38.48 -7.71
CA TRP A 32 -3.41 37.78 -7.20
C TRP A 32 -2.75 38.65 -6.12
N ALA A 33 -3.47 38.86 -5.03
CA ALA A 33 -2.87 39.37 -3.81
C ALA A 33 -1.80 38.35 -3.40
N ARG A 34 -0.53 38.70 -3.58
CA ARG A 34 0.60 37.96 -3.02
C ARG A 34 0.48 38.02 -1.50
N ALA A 35 -0.32 37.12 -0.93
CA ALA A 35 -0.27 36.83 0.48
C ALA A 35 1.15 36.37 0.78
N ARG A 36 1.95 37.23 1.41
CA ARG A 36 3.21 36.79 2.02
C ARG A 36 2.82 35.84 3.15
N ILE A 37 2.78 34.54 2.85
CA ILE A 37 2.71 33.51 3.87
C ILE A 37 4.00 33.68 4.68
N ARG A 38 3.90 34.34 5.84
CA ARG A 38 5.01 34.51 6.76
C ARG A 38 5.28 33.15 7.39
N THR A 39 6.09 32.34 6.72
CA THR A 39 6.50 31.02 7.22
C THR A 39 7.55 31.23 8.31
N GLN A 40 7.25 30.84 9.55
CA GLN A 40 8.31 30.56 10.50
C GLN A 40 8.96 29.22 10.13
N PRO A 41 10.29 29.15 10.02
CA PRO A 41 10.99 27.89 9.82
C PRO A 41 10.59 26.89 10.91
N GLY A 42 10.12 25.70 10.50
CA GLY A 42 9.83 24.61 11.45
C GLY A 42 8.38 24.48 11.93
N ASN A 43 7.43 25.33 11.49
CA ASN A 43 6.01 25.12 11.83
C ASN A 43 5.29 24.29 10.73
N PRO A 44 4.94 23.01 10.97
CA PRO A 44 4.22 22.19 10.00
C PRO A 44 2.83 22.74 9.63
N ALA A 45 2.26 23.63 10.45
CA ALA A 45 1.00 24.32 10.15
C ALA A 45 1.09 25.30 8.97
N PHE A 46 2.28 25.55 8.40
CA PHE A 46 2.36 26.29 7.14
C PHE A 46 1.79 25.48 5.97
N VAL A 47 1.95 24.15 6.00
CA VAL A 47 1.49 23.24 4.96
C VAL A 47 -0.03 23.26 4.86
N THR A 48 -0.71 23.37 5.99
CA THR A 48 -2.19 23.46 6.06
C THR A 48 -2.74 24.84 5.68
N ARG A 49 -1.88 25.85 5.51
CA ARG A 49 -2.27 27.21 5.05
C ARG A 49 -2.07 27.41 3.55
N LEU A 50 -1.54 26.42 2.84
CA LEU A 50 -1.38 26.46 1.39
C LEU A 50 -2.74 26.25 0.70
N PRO A 51 -2.98 26.90 -0.46
CA PRO A 51 -4.06 26.50 -1.36
C PRO A 51 -3.98 25.01 -1.68
N LEU A 52 -5.13 24.31 -1.69
CA LEU A 52 -5.18 22.85 -1.84
C LEU A 52 -4.46 22.34 -3.10
N ASN A 53 -4.54 23.06 -4.21
CA ASN A 53 -3.84 22.72 -5.45
C ASN A 53 -2.32 22.69 -5.27
N VAL A 54 -1.74 23.74 -4.67
CA VAL A 54 -0.29 23.82 -4.40
C VAL A 54 0.14 22.73 -3.42
N PHE A 55 -0.69 22.44 -2.42
CA PHE A 55 -0.43 21.35 -1.49
C PHE A 55 -0.37 20.00 -2.22
N TYR A 56 -1.34 19.69 -3.09
CA TYR A 56 -1.32 18.47 -3.88
C TYR A 56 -0.13 18.39 -4.84
N ASP A 57 0.26 19.51 -5.48
CA ASP A 57 1.44 19.58 -6.34
C ASP A 57 2.71 19.21 -5.57
N ILE A 58 2.87 19.69 -4.34
CA ILE A 58 3.99 19.30 -3.47
C ILE A 58 3.93 17.79 -3.19
N LEU A 59 2.76 17.24 -2.86
CA LEU A 59 2.62 15.81 -2.58
C LEU A 59 2.95 14.93 -3.80
N TYR A 60 2.61 15.36 -5.02
CA TYR A 60 2.92 14.62 -6.24
C TYR A 60 4.41 14.55 -6.58
N LEU A 61 5.22 15.45 -6.02
CA LEU A 61 6.67 15.47 -6.19
C LEU A 61 7.39 14.54 -5.19
N LEU A 62 6.69 14.05 -4.17
CA LEU A 62 7.29 13.18 -3.15
C LEU A 62 7.44 11.74 -3.66
N HIS A 63 8.52 11.09 -3.25
CA HIS A 63 8.63 9.65 -3.40
C HIS A 63 7.59 8.95 -2.49
N PRO A 64 6.99 7.79 -2.88
CA PRO A 64 5.97 7.13 -2.06
C PRO A 64 6.39 6.88 -0.60
N ARG A 65 7.67 6.56 -0.39
CA ARG A 65 8.26 6.42 0.95
C ARG A 65 8.16 7.69 1.80
N ASP A 66 8.39 8.84 1.20
CA ASP A 66 8.38 10.13 1.90
C ASP A 66 6.95 10.56 2.18
N LEU A 67 6.01 10.29 1.26
CA LEU A 67 4.59 10.48 1.48
C LEU A 67 4.08 9.62 2.66
N LEU A 68 4.55 8.37 2.75
CA LEU A 68 4.28 7.49 3.90
C LEU A 68 4.86 8.03 5.19
N ALA A 69 6.11 8.49 5.19
CA ALA A 69 6.74 9.11 6.35
C ALA A 69 5.96 10.36 6.80
N LEU A 70 5.57 11.22 5.87
CA LEU A 70 4.78 12.43 6.13
C LEU A 70 3.43 12.12 6.78
N SER A 71 2.79 11.02 6.38
CA SER A 71 1.54 10.56 7.00
C SER A 71 1.71 10.05 8.44
N ARG A 72 2.95 9.84 8.91
CA ARG A 72 3.28 9.34 10.26
C ARG A 72 3.86 10.43 11.17
N THR A 73 4.28 11.58 10.64
CA THR A 73 4.89 12.66 11.42
C THR A 73 3.87 13.61 12.04
N ASP A 74 2.72 13.83 11.39
CA ASP A 74 1.70 14.79 11.85
C ASP A 74 0.28 14.22 11.77
N LYS A 75 -0.53 14.47 12.81
CA LYS A 75 -1.90 13.93 12.91
C LYS A 75 -2.85 14.53 11.89
N ALA A 76 -2.71 15.82 11.57
CA ALA A 76 -3.56 16.48 10.57
C ALA A 76 -3.21 15.99 9.16
N LEU A 77 -1.91 15.88 8.84
CA LEU A 77 -1.46 15.30 7.57
C LEU A 77 -1.89 13.84 7.44
N ARG A 78 -1.83 13.05 8.51
CA ARG A 78 -2.36 11.68 8.51
C ARG A 78 -3.85 11.66 8.16
N ALA A 79 -4.65 12.52 8.79
CA ALA A 79 -6.10 12.58 8.55
C ALA A 79 -6.44 12.94 7.09
N VAL A 80 -5.65 13.81 6.46
CA VAL A 80 -5.81 14.17 5.05
C VAL A 80 -5.32 13.04 4.14
N LEU A 81 -4.09 12.56 4.33
CA LEU A 81 -3.44 11.59 3.43
C LEU A 81 -4.11 10.22 3.46
N MET A 82 -4.66 9.79 4.60
CA MET A 82 -5.36 8.51 4.72
C MET A 82 -6.84 8.58 4.33
N ASN A 83 -7.35 9.76 3.96
CA ASN A 83 -8.70 9.90 3.44
C ASN A 83 -8.81 9.35 2.01
N ARG A 84 -9.96 8.76 1.68
CA ARG A 84 -10.29 8.28 0.32
C ARG A 84 -10.15 9.38 -0.74
N SER A 85 -10.39 10.65 -0.39
CA SER A 85 -10.19 11.78 -1.31
C SER A 85 -8.74 11.92 -1.78
N CYS A 86 -7.77 11.53 -0.96
CA CYS A 86 -6.34 11.54 -1.29
C CYS A 86 -5.86 10.26 -1.97
N ALA A 87 -6.73 9.28 -2.26
CA ALA A 87 -6.34 8.05 -2.97
C ALA A 87 -5.66 8.35 -4.31
N VAL A 88 -6.13 9.38 -5.03
CA VAL A 88 -5.54 9.84 -6.30
C VAL A 88 -4.08 10.28 -6.13
N VAL A 89 -3.74 10.88 -4.98
CA VAL A 89 -2.36 11.27 -4.65
C VAL A 89 -1.46 10.06 -4.57
N TRP A 90 -1.84 9.07 -3.78
CA TRP A 90 -1.08 7.83 -3.65
C TRP A 90 -0.95 7.09 -4.98
N THR A 91 -2.03 6.96 -5.75
CA THR A 91 -1.99 6.29 -7.05
C THR A 91 -1.04 7.00 -8.01
N ARG A 92 -1.09 8.35 -8.07
CA ARG A 92 -0.18 9.13 -8.92
C ARG A 92 1.26 8.98 -8.46
N VAL A 93 1.53 9.11 -7.16
CA VAL A 93 2.89 8.98 -6.60
C VAL A 93 3.46 7.57 -6.84
N LEU A 94 2.67 6.52 -6.65
CA LEU A 94 3.08 5.14 -6.95
C LEU A 94 3.36 4.91 -8.43
N SER A 95 2.62 5.57 -9.34
CA SER A 95 2.83 5.44 -10.79
C SER A 95 4.16 6.04 -11.27
N THR A 96 4.82 6.88 -10.45
CA THR A 96 6.15 7.42 -10.78
C THR A 96 7.26 6.39 -10.58
N VAL A 97 6.99 5.31 -9.82
CA VAL A 97 7.96 4.25 -9.57
C VAL A 97 7.93 3.26 -10.74
N GLN A 98 9.06 3.18 -11.45
CA GLN A 98 9.21 2.28 -12.58
C GLN A 98 9.04 0.83 -12.16
N PHE A 99 8.37 0.05 -13.02
CA PHE A 99 8.13 -1.39 -12.88
C PHE A 99 7.30 -1.83 -11.67
N LEU A 100 6.85 -0.90 -10.82
CA LEU A 100 6.00 -1.23 -9.68
C LEU A 100 4.65 -1.74 -10.20
N PRO A 101 4.15 -2.90 -9.72
CA PRO A 101 2.84 -3.37 -10.11
C PRO A 101 1.76 -2.37 -9.72
N LYS A 102 0.74 -2.25 -10.56
CA LYS A 102 -0.40 -1.37 -10.28
C LYS A 102 -1.09 -1.84 -8.99
N CYS A 103 -1.56 -0.89 -8.20
CA CYS A 103 -2.29 -1.20 -6.98
C CYS A 103 -3.56 -2.02 -7.29
N PRO A 104 -3.69 -3.25 -6.75
CA PRO A 104 -4.83 -4.12 -7.01
C PRO A 104 -6.04 -3.69 -6.18
N GLU A 105 -7.25 -4.10 -6.58
CA GLU A 105 -8.51 -3.66 -5.94
C GLU A 105 -8.65 -4.06 -4.48
N PHE A 106 -8.02 -5.16 -4.07
CA PHE A 106 -8.06 -5.67 -2.70
C PHE A 106 -7.05 -4.98 -1.76
N LEU A 107 -6.20 -4.08 -2.27
CA LEU A 107 -5.17 -3.40 -1.49
C LEU A 107 -5.33 -1.88 -1.64
N SER A 108 -5.26 -1.15 -0.54
CA SER A 108 -5.27 0.32 -0.63
C SER A 108 -3.90 0.85 -1.08
N PRO A 109 -3.83 1.95 -1.83
CA PRO A 109 -2.56 2.54 -2.24
C PRO A 109 -1.61 2.87 -1.06
N PRO A 110 -2.09 3.38 0.10
CA PRO A 110 -1.23 3.56 1.27
C PRO A 110 -0.70 2.23 1.83
N ALA A 111 -1.52 1.17 1.84
CA ALA A 111 -1.10 -0.15 2.31
C ALA A 111 -0.04 -0.75 1.38
N LEU A 112 -0.22 -0.64 0.05
CA LEU A 112 0.81 -1.03 -0.92
C LEU A 112 2.12 -0.24 -0.70
N THR A 113 2.00 1.05 -0.41
CA THR A 113 3.17 1.90 -0.16
C THR A 113 3.93 1.44 1.10
N SER A 114 3.21 1.11 2.18
CA SER A 114 3.82 0.52 3.39
C SER A 114 4.54 -0.78 3.06
N PHE A 115 3.83 -1.73 2.48
CA PHE A 115 4.37 -3.05 2.16
C PHE A 115 5.66 -2.97 1.32
N VAL A 116 5.69 -2.08 0.32
CA VAL A 116 6.83 -1.98 -0.61
C VAL A 116 7.98 -1.16 -0.02
N PHE A 117 7.71 0.02 0.54
CA PHE A 117 8.74 1.02 0.85
C PHE A 117 9.08 1.18 2.33
N ASP A 118 8.29 0.62 3.23
CA ASP A 118 8.55 0.71 4.66
C ASP A 118 9.79 -0.10 5.07
N ALA A 119 10.26 -0.01 6.31
CA ALA A 119 11.44 -0.75 6.78
C ALA A 119 11.13 -1.84 7.80
N PHE A 120 9.89 -1.91 8.28
CA PHE A 120 9.52 -2.75 9.41
C PHE A 120 9.08 -4.16 8.99
N CYS A 121 9.17 -5.08 9.96
CA CYS A 121 8.59 -6.41 9.87
C CYS A 121 7.12 -6.34 10.31
N GLU A 122 6.17 -6.40 9.38
CA GLU A 122 4.78 -5.96 9.57
C GLU A 122 3.87 -6.91 10.39
N VAL A 123 4.41 -7.99 10.98
CA VAL A 123 3.58 -9.04 11.63
C VAL A 123 4.19 -9.65 12.90
N HIS A 124 5.52 -9.68 13.05
CA HIS A 124 6.14 -10.59 14.03
C HIS A 124 7.00 -9.94 15.11
N CYS A 125 7.70 -8.86 14.78
CA CYS A 125 8.69 -8.31 15.69
C CYS A 125 8.87 -6.79 15.60
N ASP A 126 8.21 -6.12 14.64
CA ASP A 126 8.29 -4.68 14.40
C ASP A 126 9.71 -4.10 14.29
N LYS A 127 10.71 -4.97 14.08
CA LYS A 127 12.10 -4.55 13.92
C LYS A 127 12.26 -3.86 12.56
N PRO A 128 13.06 -2.77 12.47
CA PRO A 128 13.33 -2.03 11.22
C PRO A 128 14.30 -2.78 10.29
N ILE A 129 14.05 -4.07 10.07
CA ILE A 129 14.91 -5.01 9.33
C ILE A 129 14.05 -5.86 8.38
N GLY A 130 12.87 -5.37 7.98
CA GLY A 130 12.07 -6.01 6.94
C GLY A 130 12.88 -6.08 5.65
N LYS A 131 13.22 -7.27 5.15
CA LYS A 131 14.06 -7.46 3.96
C LYS A 131 13.50 -8.51 3.00
N VAL A 132 12.44 -9.20 3.39
CA VAL A 132 11.84 -10.29 2.65
C VAL A 132 10.40 -9.90 2.34
N TRP A 133 10.11 -9.67 1.06
CA TRP A 133 8.77 -9.42 0.58
C TRP A 133 8.09 -10.75 0.26
N HIS A 134 6.90 -10.95 0.80
CA HIS A 134 5.98 -12.02 0.39
C HIS A 134 4.82 -11.37 -0.36
N TRP A 135 4.98 -11.18 -1.67
CA TRP A 135 4.06 -10.43 -2.51
C TRP A 135 2.67 -11.04 -2.57
N THR A 136 2.55 -12.36 -2.64
CA THR A 136 1.24 -13.05 -2.64
C THR A 136 0.49 -12.87 -1.32
N LEU A 137 1.22 -12.63 -0.22
CA LEU A 137 0.67 -12.42 1.12
C LEU A 137 0.52 -10.94 1.48
N HIS A 138 1.07 -10.03 0.66
CA HIS A 138 1.13 -8.59 0.91
C HIS A 138 1.78 -8.21 2.26
N ILE A 139 2.80 -8.96 2.67
CA ILE A 139 3.52 -8.72 3.95
C ILE A 139 5.02 -8.66 3.75
N ARG A 140 5.66 -7.76 4.50
CA ARG A 140 7.13 -7.69 4.57
C ARG A 140 7.64 -8.20 5.91
N LEU A 141 8.60 -9.11 5.86
CA LEU A 141 9.18 -9.78 7.03
C LEU A 141 10.70 -9.61 7.09
N CYS A 142 11.28 -9.73 8.29
CA CYS A 142 12.72 -9.96 8.41
C CYS A 142 13.05 -11.42 8.05
N THR A 143 14.33 -11.73 7.83
CA THR A 143 14.78 -13.07 7.46
C THR A 143 14.42 -14.13 8.49
N ASP A 144 14.43 -13.75 9.77
CA ASP A 144 14.20 -14.68 10.88
C ASP A 144 12.71 -15.01 10.98
N CYS A 145 11.86 -13.99 10.95
CA CYS A 145 10.40 -14.16 10.94
C CYS A 145 9.90 -14.84 9.67
N SER A 146 10.54 -14.62 8.53
CA SER A 146 10.20 -15.34 7.29
C SER A 146 10.49 -16.85 7.41
N LYS A 147 11.55 -17.23 8.13
CA LYS A 147 11.91 -18.65 8.35
C LYS A 147 11.22 -19.27 9.57
N ASP A 148 10.49 -18.48 10.34
CA ASP A 148 9.88 -18.94 11.59
C ASP A 148 8.83 -20.03 11.35
N LYS A 149 9.17 -21.25 11.75
CA LYS A 149 8.28 -22.42 11.68
C LYS A 149 7.34 -22.51 12.88
N ALA A 150 7.49 -21.67 13.91
CA ALA A 150 6.70 -21.72 15.15
C ALA A 150 5.19 -21.44 14.96
N GLY A 151 4.71 -21.35 13.72
CA GLY A 151 3.30 -21.26 13.35
C GLY A 151 2.73 -22.49 12.64
N SER A 152 3.52 -23.51 12.26
CA SER A 152 2.99 -24.66 11.50
C SER A 152 2.00 -25.50 12.29
N ALA A 153 2.29 -25.74 13.57
CA ALA A 153 1.38 -26.41 14.51
C ALA A 153 0.15 -25.55 14.89
N LEU A 154 0.08 -24.30 14.43
CA LEU A 154 -0.95 -23.32 14.81
C LEU A 154 -1.93 -22.99 13.67
N LEU A 155 -1.81 -23.65 12.51
CA LEU A 155 -2.87 -23.56 11.49
C LEU A 155 -4.04 -24.48 11.86
N TRP A 156 -3.79 -25.59 12.53
CA TRP A 156 -4.86 -26.43 13.06
C TRP A 156 -4.30 -27.30 14.19
N PRO A 157 -5.02 -27.54 15.30
CA PRO A 157 -4.54 -28.43 16.37
C PRO A 157 -4.20 -29.81 15.80
N GLU A 158 -3.01 -30.31 16.11
CA GLU A 158 -2.61 -31.69 15.79
C GLU A 158 -3.50 -32.66 16.59
N GLY A 159 -4.35 -33.41 15.89
CA GLY A 159 -5.30 -34.37 16.46
C GLY A 159 -6.19 -35.03 15.40
N GLU A 160 -6.80 -36.16 15.74
CA GLU A 160 -7.75 -36.84 14.85
C GLU A 160 -9.00 -35.98 14.65
N LEU A 161 -9.11 -35.41 13.45
CA LEU A 161 -10.27 -34.64 13.05
C LEU A 161 -11.39 -35.53 12.56
N ALA A 162 -12.63 -35.17 12.92
CA ALA A 162 -13.80 -35.76 12.33
C ALA A 162 -13.75 -35.65 10.79
N ARG A 163 -14.34 -36.62 10.09
CA ARG A 163 -14.27 -36.71 8.62
C ARG A 163 -14.86 -35.46 7.93
N SER A 164 -15.87 -34.83 8.54
CA SER A 164 -16.46 -33.55 8.13
C SER A 164 -15.45 -32.40 8.20
N ASP A 165 -14.68 -32.35 9.28
CA ASP A 165 -13.65 -31.33 9.50
C ASP A 165 -12.48 -31.51 8.54
N ARG A 166 -12.15 -32.75 8.18
CA ARG A 166 -11.10 -33.02 7.18
C ARG A 166 -11.43 -32.42 5.81
N LYS A 167 -12.69 -32.51 5.36
CA LYS A 167 -13.12 -31.91 4.08
C LYS A 167 -13.10 -30.39 4.14
N ARG A 168 -13.61 -29.80 5.23
CA ARG A 168 -13.52 -28.35 5.50
C ARG A 168 -12.06 -27.89 5.43
N HIS A 169 -11.15 -28.57 6.11
CA HIS A 169 -9.75 -28.17 6.14
C HIS A 169 -9.08 -28.28 4.79
N ALA A 170 -9.32 -29.37 4.05
CA ALA A 170 -8.80 -29.51 2.71
C ALA A 170 -9.28 -28.37 1.80
N CYS A 171 -10.57 -27.99 1.89
CA CYS A 171 -11.12 -26.86 1.15
C CYS A 171 -10.46 -25.53 1.56
N ILE A 172 -10.40 -25.22 2.86
CA ILE A 172 -9.83 -23.97 3.36
C ILE A 172 -8.33 -23.86 3.05
N LEU A 173 -7.56 -24.94 3.22
CA LEU A 173 -6.14 -24.97 2.85
C LEU A 173 -5.91 -24.80 1.35
N SER A 174 -6.88 -25.18 0.50
CA SER A 174 -6.80 -24.99 -0.95
C SER A 174 -7.02 -23.54 -1.40
N ILE A 175 -7.65 -22.71 -0.56
CA ILE A 175 -7.91 -21.28 -0.82
C ILE A 175 -6.99 -20.36 -0.02
N LEU A 176 -6.34 -20.87 1.03
CA LEU A 176 -5.42 -20.10 1.86
C LEU A 176 -4.20 -19.66 1.01
N PRO A 177 -3.89 -18.35 0.96
CA PRO A 177 -2.73 -17.85 0.23
C PRO A 177 -1.44 -18.55 0.64
N LYS A 178 -0.61 -18.84 -0.35
CA LYS A 178 0.74 -19.38 -0.16
C LYS A 178 1.72 -18.34 -0.65
N SER A 179 2.78 -18.12 0.11
CA SER A 179 3.87 -17.28 -0.34
C SER A 179 4.56 -17.91 -1.55
N GLU A 180 5.01 -17.08 -2.48
CA GLU A 180 5.84 -17.48 -3.62
C GLU A 180 7.24 -17.97 -3.20
N ARG A 181 7.65 -17.67 -1.96
CA ARG A 181 8.88 -18.18 -1.36
C ARG A 181 8.65 -19.49 -0.63
N LYS A 182 9.63 -20.42 -0.72
CA LYS A 182 9.60 -21.75 -0.07
C LYS A 182 9.62 -21.68 1.46
N ALA A 183 10.35 -20.72 2.04
CA ALA A 183 10.40 -20.48 3.48
C ALA A 183 9.52 -19.26 3.80
N TYR A 184 8.42 -19.49 4.52
CA TYR A 184 7.54 -18.45 5.03
C TYR A 184 6.88 -18.93 6.32
N SER A 185 6.62 -18.01 7.26
CA SER A 185 5.95 -18.37 8.50
C SER A 185 4.48 -18.68 8.24
N ASN A 186 3.99 -19.75 8.88
CA ASN A 186 2.56 -20.05 8.89
C ASN A 186 1.77 -19.10 9.80
N ARG A 187 2.44 -18.44 10.75
CA ARG A 187 1.81 -17.48 11.66
C ARG A 187 1.19 -16.31 10.90
N SER A 188 1.82 -15.86 9.81
CA SER A 188 1.29 -14.78 8.97
C SER A 188 0.00 -15.13 8.24
N ARG A 189 -0.37 -16.41 8.20
CA ARG A 189 -1.62 -16.88 7.60
C ARG A 189 -2.70 -17.19 8.62
N ARG A 190 -2.38 -17.09 9.93
CA ARG A 190 -3.32 -17.45 11.00
C ARG A 190 -4.56 -16.57 10.95
N ASP A 191 -4.40 -15.27 10.79
CA ASP A 191 -5.52 -14.33 10.78
C ASP A 191 -6.40 -14.57 9.56
N THR A 192 -5.79 -14.77 8.38
CA THR A 192 -6.52 -15.14 7.16
C THR A 192 -7.25 -16.46 7.32
N LEU A 193 -6.61 -17.46 7.94
CA LEU A 193 -7.25 -18.73 8.21
C LEU A 193 -8.45 -18.59 9.14
N ALA A 194 -8.32 -17.84 10.22
CA ALA A 194 -9.41 -17.58 11.17
C ALA A 194 -10.61 -16.91 10.47
N ILE A 195 -10.35 -15.93 9.60
CA ILE A 195 -11.38 -15.28 8.78
C ILE A 195 -12.06 -16.29 7.86
N LEU A 196 -11.30 -17.11 7.13
CA LEU A 196 -11.87 -18.11 6.22
C LEU A 196 -12.66 -19.19 6.96
N CYS A 197 -12.23 -19.58 8.16
CA CYS A 197 -12.96 -20.48 9.03
C CYS A 197 -14.29 -19.87 9.47
N ALA A 198 -14.29 -18.62 9.93
CA ALA A 198 -15.51 -17.92 10.33
C ALA A 198 -16.47 -17.71 9.16
N GLU A 199 -15.96 -17.35 7.98
CA GLU A 199 -16.75 -17.24 6.75
C GLU A 199 -17.38 -18.60 6.37
N TRP A 200 -16.64 -19.70 6.54
CA TRP A 200 -17.16 -21.05 6.28
C TRP A 200 -18.28 -21.43 7.26
N ASP A 201 -18.10 -21.17 8.55
CA ASP A 201 -19.10 -21.46 9.59
C ASP A 201 -20.36 -20.61 9.39
N ALA A 202 -20.20 -19.37 8.93
CA ALA A 202 -21.30 -18.52 8.49
C ALA A 202 -21.98 -19.02 7.20
N LEU A 203 -21.55 -20.11 6.57
CA LEU A 203 -22.31 -20.74 5.49
C LEU A 203 -23.08 -21.98 5.97
N ASP A 204 -22.85 -22.45 7.20
CA ASP A 204 -23.54 -23.63 7.74
C ASP A 204 -25.04 -23.38 7.98
N HIS A 205 -25.45 -22.12 8.20
CA HIS A 205 -26.86 -21.74 8.33
C HIS A 205 -27.60 -21.64 6.97
N ILE A 206 -26.86 -21.59 5.86
CA ILE A 206 -27.41 -21.60 4.51
C ILE A 206 -27.36 -23.05 4.03
N TRP A 207 -28.49 -23.75 4.12
CA TRP A 207 -28.63 -25.21 3.94
C TRP A 207 -28.43 -25.73 2.50
N ASP A 208 -27.61 -25.06 1.68
CA ASP A 208 -27.34 -25.44 0.29
C ASP A 208 -25.83 -25.71 0.06
N LEU A 209 -25.53 -26.96 -0.31
CA LEU A 209 -24.19 -27.41 -0.75
C LEU A 209 -23.66 -26.59 -1.94
N SER A 210 -24.54 -25.93 -2.70
CA SER A 210 -24.19 -25.04 -3.82
C SER A 210 -23.59 -23.72 -3.32
N GLY A 211 -24.01 -23.21 -2.16
CA GLY A 211 -23.48 -22.00 -1.54
C GLY A 211 -22.00 -22.12 -1.18
N LYS A 212 -21.61 -23.23 -0.52
CA LYS A 212 -20.20 -23.50 -0.20
C LYS A 212 -19.34 -23.69 -1.44
N LYS A 213 -19.86 -24.35 -2.48
CA LYS A 213 -19.13 -24.50 -3.76
C LYS A 213 -18.90 -23.15 -4.44
N ALA A 214 -19.93 -22.30 -4.51
CA ALA A 214 -19.83 -20.96 -5.08
C ALA A 214 -18.84 -20.09 -4.29
N TRP A 215 -18.89 -20.14 -2.96
CA TRP A 215 -17.94 -19.44 -2.10
C TRP A 215 -16.49 -19.91 -2.33
N ILE A 216 -16.25 -21.23 -2.41
CA ILE A 216 -14.90 -21.76 -2.73
C ILE A 216 -14.45 -21.25 -4.09
N ALA A 217 -15.31 -21.25 -5.10
CA ALA A 217 -14.97 -20.78 -6.44
C ALA A 217 -14.56 -19.30 -6.44
N ARG A 218 -15.32 -18.46 -5.71
CA ARG A 218 -14.99 -17.04 -5.51
C ARG A 218 -13.65 -16.86 -4.81
N LYS A 219 -13.41 -17.55 -3.69
CA LYS A 219 -12.13 -17.47 -2.95
C LYS A 219 -10.95 -17.97 -3.78
N LYS A 220 -11.14 -18.98 -4.64
CA LYS A 220 -10.11 -19.40 -5.60
C LYS A 220 -9.83 -18.34 -6.66
N ALA A 221 -10.83 -17.59 -7.10
CA ALA A 221 -10.62 -16.47 -8.03
C ALA A 221 -9.85 -15.32 -7.36
N GLU A 222 -10.21 -14.95 -6.13
CA GLU A 222 -9.46 -13.97 -5.31
C GLU A 222 -8.00 -14.41 -5.13
N LEU A 223 -7.77 -15.68 -4.78
CA LEU A 223 -6.42 -16.25 -4.64
C LEU A 223 -5.61 -16.17 -5.93
N ARG A 224 -6.24 -16.39 -7.10
CA ARG A 224 -5.55 -16.23 -8.40
C ARG A 224 -5.14 -14.79 -8.64
N ALA A 225 -5.95 -13.81 -8.24
CA ALA A 225 -5.59 -12.40 -8.32
C ALA A 225 -4.39 -12.08 -7.41
N PHE A 226 -4.37 -12.61 -6.18
CA PHE A 226 -3.22 -12.48 -5.28
C PHE A 226 -1.95 -13.11 -5.87
N GLN A 227 -2.07 -14.27 -6.50
CA GLN A 227 -0.93 -14.95 -7.14
C GLN A 227 -0.43 -14.20 -8.38
N ALA A 228 -1.33 -13.60 -9.17
CA ALA A 228 -0.96 -12.77 -10.32
C ALA A 228 -0.17 -11.54 -9.85
N PHE A 229 -0.70 -10.80 -8.88
CA PHE A 229 -0.01 -9.67 -8.25
C PHE A 229 1.32 -10.11 -7.62
N GLY A 230 1.35 -11.28 -6.98
CA GLY A 230 2.54 -11.91 -6.42
C GLY A 230 3.67 -12.09 -7.44
N LYS A 231 3.33 -12.53 -8.66
CA LYS A 231 4.30 -12.72 -9.75
C LYS A 231 4.84 -11.39 -10.28
N GLU A 232 3.97 -10.40 -10.48
CA GLU A 232 4.38 -9.06 -10.92
C GLU A 232 5.30 -8.40 -9.88
N GLY A 233 4.94 -8.50 -8.61
CA GLY A 233 5.75 -8.03 -7.50
C GLY A 233 7.12 -8.68 -7.40
N ALA A 234 7.19 -10.00 -7.60
CA ALA A 234 8.46 -10.73 -7.63
C ALA A 234 9.36 -10.35 -8.83
N GLU A 235 8.76 -9.95 -9.96
CA GLU A 235 9.50 -9.39 -11.10
C GLU A 235 10.02 -7.98 -10.77
N TYR A 236 9.18 -7.10 -10.23
CA TYR A 236 9.60 -5.78 -9.74
C TYR A 236 10.77 -5.89 -8.76
N GLU A 237 10.69 -6.79 -7.78
CA GLU A 237 11.77 -6.99 -6.80
C GLU A 237 13.09 -7.40 -7.49
N ARG A 238 13.04 -8.26 -8.50
CA ARG A 238 14.22 -8.65 -9.28
C ARG A 238 14.80 -7.46 -10.04
N GLN A 239 13.96 -6.68 -10.71
CA GLN A 239 14.39 -5.51 -11.48
C GLN A 239 14.99 -4.43 -10.59
N ALA A 240 14.34 -4.12 -9.46
CA ALA A 240 14.83 -3.16 -8.48
C ALA A 240 16.20 -3.56 -7.90
N ARG A 241 16.41 -4.87 -7.63
CA ARG A 241 17.71 -5.39 -7.19
C ARG A 241 18.79 -5.22 -8.26
N THR A 242 18.48 -5.54 -9.51
CA THR A 242 19.41 -5.39 -10.63
C THR A 242 19.79 -3.93 -10.86
N ALA A 243 18.80 -3.01 -10.89
CA ALA A 243 19.02 -1.58 -11.04
C ALA A 243 19.93 -1.03 -9.92
N ARG A 244 19.63 -1.36 -8.67
CA ARG A 244 20.46 -0.98 -7.52
C ARG A 244 21.89 -1.53 -7.62
N SER A 245 22.06 -2.77 -8.06
CA SER A 245 23.39 -3.35 -8.27
C SER A 245 24.16 -2.60 -9.36
N ALA A 246 23.52 -2.27 -10.48
CA ALA A 246 24.12 -1.52 -11.57
C ALA A 246 24.55 -0.11 -11.13
N GLU A 247 23.71 0.61 -10.37
CA GLU A 247 24.08 1.91 -9.79
C GLU A 247 25.31 1.82 -8.87
N LEU A 248 25.40 0.76 -8.04
CA LEU A 248 26.55 0.53 -7.17
C LEU A 248 27.82 0.25 -7.97
N HIS A 249 27.73 -0.47 -9.08
CA HIS A 249 28.86 -0.71 -9.98
C HIS A 249 29.34 0.58 -10.64
N GLN A 250 28.44 1.46 -11.07
CA GLN A 250 28.80 2.76 -11.66
C GLN A 250 29.47 3.70 -10.64
N LYS A 251 29.04 3.62 -9.37
CA LYS A 251 29.57 4.46 -8.28
C LYS A 251 30.86 3.92 -7.65
N LYS A 252 31.34 2.71 -8.03
CA LYS A 252 32.60 2.19 -7.50
C LYS A 252 33.78 3.03 -8.01
N PRO A 253 34.62 3.59 -7.12
CA PRO A 253 35.78 4.37 -7.54
C PRO A 253 36.75 3.49 -8.34
N ARG A 254 37.37 4.07 -9.39
CA ARG A 254 38.43 3.39 -10.16
C ARG A 254 39.58 3.01 -9.22
N PRO A 255 40.20 1.82 -9.39
CA PRO A 255 41.34 1.42 -8.56
C PRO A 255 42.47 2.46 -8.63
N ARG A 256 43.08 2.78 -7.49
CA ARG A 256 44.17 3.75 -7.31
C ARG A 256 45.48 3.40 -8.05
N ALA A 257 45.52 2.34 -8.84
CA ALA A 257 46.74 1.70 -9.32
C ALA A 257 47.44 2.39 -10.50
N GLU A 258 46.88 3.44 -11.10
CA GLU A 258 47.50 4.13 -12.26
C GLU A 258 48.23 5.44 -11.91
N ALA A 259 48.33 5.81 -10.64
CA ALA A 259 48.99 7.06 -10.23
C ALA A 259 50.50 6.93 -9.91
N THR A 260 51.07 5.72 -9.85
CA THR A 260 52.47 5.51 -9.44
C THR A 260 53.45 5.16 -10.57
N SER A 261 53.04 5.14 -11.84
CA SER A 261 53.95 4.82 -12.96
C SER A 261 54.62 6.03 -13.64
N LYS A 262 54.38 7.26 -13.15
CA LYS A 262 55.06 8.48 -13.64
C LYS A 262 55.94 9.12 -12.57
N ALA A 263 56.90 8.36 -12.05
CA ALA A 263 58.08 8.93 -11.41
C ALA A 263 59.32 8.47 -12.18
N SER A 264 59.72 9.27 -13.17
CA SER A 264 61.00 9.12 -13.87
C SER A 264 62.15 9.37 -12.88
N PRO A 265 63.20 8.53 -12.82
CA PRO A 265 64.35 8.78 -11.96
C PRO A 265 65.11 10.01 -12.48
N ARG A 266 65.21 11.07 -11.68
CA ARG A 266 66.16 12.15 -11.93
C ARG A 266 67.56 11.61 -11.69
N GLU A 267 68.36 11.57 -12.75
CA GLU A 267 69.81 11.32 -12.72
C GLU A 267 70.49 12.30 -11.75
N PHE A 268 71.17 11.76 -10.74
CA PHE A 268 72.05 12.51 -9.86
C PHE A 268 73.47 12.45 -10.47
N ALA A 269 73.82 13.45 -11.27
CA ALA A 269 75.19 13.66 -11.69
C ALA A 269 75.97 14.32 -10.54
N ALA A 270 76.75 13.53 -9.81
CA ALA A 270 77.77 14.03 -8.90
C ALA A 270 78.98 14.50 -9.72
N GLY A 271 79.11 15.82 -9.90
CA GLY A 271 80.33 16.46 -10.35
C GLY A 271 80.96 17.23 -9.19
N VAL A 272 81.94 16.64 -8.51
CA VAL A 272 82.84 17.34 -7.60
C VAL A 272 84.11 17.64 -8.39
N GLY A 273 84.40 18.93 -8.59
CA GLY A 273 85.67 19.42 -9.10
C GLY A 273 86.22 20.49 -8.17
N ASN A 274 87.26 20.13 -7.41
CA ASN A 274 88.60 20.76 -7.36
C ASN A 274 89.39 20.15 -6.20
#